data_AF-A0A673MA53-F1
#
_entry.id   AF-A0A673MA53-F1
#
_cell.length_a   1.000
_cell.length_b   1.000
_cell.length_c   1.000
_cell.angle_alpha   90.00
_cell.angle_beta   90.00
_cell.angle_gamma   90.00
#
_symmetry.space_group_name_H-M   'P 1'
#
loop_
_entity.id
_entity.type
_entity.pdbx_description
1 polymer ?
#
loop_
_entity_poly.entity_id
_entity_poly.type
_entity_poly.pdbx_seq_one_letter_code
_entity_poly.pdbx_strand_id
1 'polypeptide(L)'
;TLTVYNKRTPDYSKPLLAVGGSWLYSLFWTVPPLLGWSSYGLEGAGTSCSVTWTANTPQSHSYIICLFIFCLGIPVLVMVYCYGRLLCAVKQVGRIRKTAARRREYHILFMVITTVVCYLLCWMPYGVVAMMATFGRPGIITPIASVVPSLLAKSSTVINPVIYILMNNQFYRCFLILFHCKHSSLENGQASMPSRTTGIQLNRRAYSNTVAGNAPPSIGLQNECSTPVRPE
;
A
#
# COMPACT_ATOMS: atom_id res chain seq x y z
N THR A 1 -35.04 5.68 -17.32
CA THR A 1 -33.93 4.71 -17.21
C THR A 1 -33.38 4.76 -15.80
N LEU A 2 -33.73 3.79 -14.96
CA LEU A 2 -33.27 3.69 -13.57
C LEU A 2 -31.80 3.25 -13.58
N THR A 3 -30.89 4.14 -13.16
CA THR A 3 -29.51 3.78 -12.88
C THR A 3 -29.46 3.04 -11.55
N VAL A 4 -29.48 1.71 -11.63
CA VAL A 4 -29.13 0.82 -10.53
C VAL A 4 -27.73 1.22 -10.04
N TYR A 5 -27.66 1.81 -8.85
CA TYR A 5 -26.40 2.09 -8.16
C TYR A 5 -25.84 0.74 -7.69
N ASN A 6 -25.13 0.04 -8.57
CA ASN A 6 -24.52 -1.24 -8.24
C ASN A 6 -23.38 -0.98 -7.24
N LYS A 7 -23.66 -1.21 -5.96
CA LYS A 7 -22.67 -1.18 -4.88
C LYS A 7 -21.79 -2.43 -5.04
N ARG A 8 -20.92 -2.43 -6.05
CA ARG A 8 -19.98 -3.53 -6.30
C ARG A 8 -19.07 -3.65 -5.08
N THR A 9 -19.29 -4.68 -4.27
CA THR A 9 -18.40 -5.05 -3.18
C THR A 9 -16.99 -5.18 -3.74
N PRO A 10 -15.98 -4.55 -3.13
CA PRO A 10 -14.61 -4.72 -3.56
C PRO A 10 -14.23 -6.21 -3.51
N ASP A 11 -13.86 -6.76 -4.67
CA ASP A 11 -13.45 -8.16 -4.82
C ASP A 11 -12.02 -8.32 -4.30
N TYR A 12 -11.89 -8.72 -3.04
CA TYR A 12 -10.61 -8.97 -2.38
C TYR A 12 -10.04 -10.37 -2.63
N SER A 13 -10.73 -11.21 -3.41
CA SER A 13 -10.34 -12.60 -3.62
C SER A 13 -8.95 -12.70 -4.25
N LYS A 14 -8.63 -11.83 -5.20
CA LYS A 14 -7.33 -11.80 -5.88
C LYS A 14 -6.18 -11.34 -4.96
N PRO A 15 -6.30 -10.20 -4.24
CA PRO A 15 -5.31 -9.84 -3.21
C PRO A 15 -5.12 -10.92 -2.15
N LEU A 16 -6.20 -11.55 -1.68
CA LEU A 16 -6.13 -12.57 -0.64
C LEU A 16 -5.40 -13.82 -1.13
N LEU A 17 -5.67 -14.24 -2.37
CA LEU A 17 -4.94 -15.34 -3.00
C LEU A 17 -3.45 -15.01 -3.18
N ALA A 18 -3.12 -13.78 -3.56
CA ALA A 18 -1.72 -13.34 -3.68
C ALA A 18 -1.01 -13.35 -2.32
N VAL A 19 -1.69 -12.90 -1.25
CA VAL A 19 -1.16 -12.98 0.12
C VAL A 19 -0.95 -14.43 0.53
N GLY A 20 -1.96 -15.29 0.37
CA GLY A 20 -1.84 -16.73 0.68
C GLY A 20 -0.71 -17.41 -0.09
N GLY A 21 -0.56 -17.10 -1.39
CA GLY A 21 0.54 -17.57 -2.21
C GLY A 21 1.91 -17.11 -1.70
N SER A 22 2.02 -15.86 -1.24
CA SER A 22 3.27 -15.34 -0.68
C SER A 22 3.70 -16.07 0.60
N TRP A 23 2.76 -16.39 1.49
CA TRP A 23 3.03 -17.19 2.69
C TRP A 23 3.51 -18.60 2.36
N LEU A 24 2.84 -19.28 1.43
CA LEU A 24 3.24 -20.61 0.99
C LEU A 24 4.62 -20.59 0.33
N TYR A 25 4.91 -19.56 -0.46
CA TYR A 25 6.22 -19.36 -1.08
C TYR A 25 7.32 -19.13 -0.03
N SER A 26 7.05 -18.33 1.00
CA SER A 26 7.99 -18.15 2.12
C SER A 26 8.26 -19.46 2.85
N LEU A 27 7.22 -20.25 3.16
CA LEU A 27 7.36 -21.56 3.80
C LEU A 27 8.15 -22.54 2.94
N PHE A 28 7.91 -22.54 1.63
CA PHE A 28 8.63 -23.40 0.68
C PHE A 28 10.15 -23.18 0.75
N TRP A 29 10.62 -21.95 0.98
CA TRP A 29 12.05 -21.67 1.09
C TRP A 29 12.61 -21.78 2.50
N THR A 30 11.81 -21.60 3.56
CA THR A 30 12.30 -21.65 4.96
C THR A 30 12.24 -23.04 5.60
N VAL A 31 11.40 -23.94 5.11
CA VAL A 31 11.27 -25.30 5.64
C VAL A 31 12.40 -26.26 5.23
N PRO A 32 12.95 -26.23 3.99
CA PRO A 32 13.90 -27.25 3.57
C PRO A 32 15.19 -27.40 4.40
N PRO A 33 15.76 -26.34 5.02
CA PRO A 33 16.86 -26.52 5.97
C PRO A 33 16.49 -27.33 7.22
N LEU A 34 15.21 -27.39 7.59
CA LEU A 34 14.72 -28.27 8.67
C LEU A 34 14.63 -29.74 8.23
N LEU A 35 14.52 -29.98 6.91
CA LEU A 35 14.41 -31.30 6.30
C LEU A 35 15.76 -31.83 5.78
N GLY A 36 16.85 -31.09 6.00
CA GLY A 36 18.21 -31.52 5.67
C GLY A 36 18.78 -31.05 4.33
N TRP A 37 18.10 -30.19 3.57
CA TRP A 37 18.71 -29.58 2.36
C TRP A 37 19.83 -28.58 2.74
N SER A 38 19.70 -27.94 3.90
CA SER A 38 20.74 -27.14 4.54
C SER A 38 20.61 -27.27 6.06
N SER A 39 21.13 -26.33 6.84
CA SER A 39 20.97 -26.29 8.29
C SER A 39 20.84 -24.86 8.79
N TYR A 40 20.13 -24.69 9.91
CA TYR A 40 20.17 -23.46 10.70
C TYR A 40 21.25 -23.58 11.77
N GLY A 41 21.97 -22.50 12.01
CA GLY A 41 23.05 -22.42 12.98
C GLY A 41 23.24 -21.01 13.51
N LEU A 42 24.10 -20.89 14.51
CA LEU A 42 24.48 -19.59 15.05
C LEU A 42 25.36 -18.82 14.06
N GLU A 43 25.10 -17.53 13.89
CA GLU A 43 25.86 -16.64 13.01
C GLU A 43 26.75 -15.67 13.80
N GLY A 44 27.92 -15.34 13.24
CA GLY A 44 28.84 -14.31 13.75
C GLY A 44 29.30 -14.53 15.18
N ALA A 45 28.94 -13.61 16.08
CA ALA A 45 29.30 -13.66 17.51
C ALA A 45 28.50 -14.71 18.32
N GLY A 46 27.61 -15.48 17.68
CA GLY A 46 26.83 -16.52 18.35
C GLY A 46 25.54 -16.03 19.02
N THR A 47 25.12 -14.79 18.76
CA THR A 47 23.93 -14.17 19.38
C THR A 47 22.67 -14.23 18.52
N SER A 48 22.81 -14.65 17.26
CA SER A 48 21.72 -14.70 16.29
C SER A 48 21.74 -16.06 15.57
N CYS A 49 20.59 -16.47 15.04
CA CYS A 49 20.44 -17.69 14.25
C CYS A 49 20.09 -17.35 12.79
N SER A 50 20.70 -18.08 11.85
CA SER A 50 20.41 -18.02 10.42
C SER A 50 20.79 -19.35 9.76
N VAL A 51 20.51 -19.50 8.46
CA VAL A 51 21.08 -20.56 7.62
C VAL A 51 22.60 -20.55 7.75
N THR A 52 23.20 -21.72 7.89
CA THR A 52 24.65 -21.88 8.04
C THR A 52 25.35 -21.62 6.69
N TRP A 53 26.00 -20.47 6.57
CA TRP A 53 26.75 -20.08 5.35
C TRP A 53 28.16 -20.71 5.26
N THR A 54 28.66 -21.31 6.34
CA THR A 54 30.02 -21.88 6.41
C THR A 54 30.05 -23.39 6.13
N ALA A 55 28.90 -24.01 5.88
CA ALA A 55 28.79 -25.44 5.66
C ALA A 55 29.33 -25.81 4.26
N ASN A 56 30.47 -26.50 4.22
CA ASN A 56 31.14 -26.95 2.98
C ASN A 56 30.50 -28.22 2.39
N THR A 57 29.18 -28.23 2.23
CA THR A 57 28.45 -29.35 1.60
C THR A 57 27.78 -28.90 0.30
N PRO A 58 27.81 -29.72 -0.76
CA PRO A 58 27.14 -29.39 -2.03
C PRO A 58 25.65 -29.07 -1.86
N GLN A 59 24.98 -29.73 -0.91
CA GLN A 59 23.59 -29.52 -0.56
C GLN A 59 23.38 -28.09 -0.03
N SER A 60 24.17 -27.66 0.95
CA SER A 60 24.08 -26.30 1.50
C SER A 60 24.38 -25.24 0.44
N HIS A 61 25.41 -25.45 -0.39
CA HIS A 61 25.75 -24.52 -1.47
C HIS A 61 24.60 -24.39 -2.49
N SER A 62 24.00 -25.51 -2.90
CA SER A 62 22.87 -25.51 -3.83
C SER A 62 21.68 -24.72 -3.27
N TYR A 63 21.36 -24.91 -1.98
CA TYR A 63 20.28 -24.20 -1.31
C TYR A 63 20.55 -22.69 -1.23
N ILE A 64 21.78 -22.29 -0.88
CA ILE A 64 22.18 -20.88 -0.80
C ILE A 64 22.06 -20.21 -2.17
N ILE A 65 22.55 -20.85 -3.24
CA ILE A 65 22.41 -20.34 -4.61
C ILE A 65 20.92 -20.17 -4.97
N CYS A 66 20.08 -21.15 -4.64
CA CYS A 66 18.64 -21.05 -4.87
C CYS A 66 18.02 -19.87 -4.11
N LEU A 67 18.38 -19.64 -2.84
CA LEU A 67 17.90 -18.47 -2.10
C LEU A 67 18.26 -17.16 -2.79
N PHE A 68 19.51 -16.99 -3.22
CA PHE A 68 19.92 -15.76 -3.91
C PHE A 68 19.20 -15.56 -5.25
N ILE A 69 18.97 -16.62 -6.02
CA ILE A 69 18.29 -16.52 -7.32
C ILE A 69 16.79 -16.28 -7.13
N PHE A 70 16.12 -17.11 -6.35
CA PHE A 70 14.66 -17.12 -6.25
C PHE A 70 14.10 -16.12 -5.24
N CYS A 71 14.80 -15.86 -4.13
CA CYS A 71 14.32 -14.97 -3.07
C CYS A 71 14.86 -13.53 -3.19
N LEU A 72 15.93 -13.31 -3.96
CA LEU A 72 16.49 -11.97 -4.17
C LEU A 72 16.51 -11.58 -5.66
N GLY A 73 17.17 -12.36 -6.52
CA GLY A 73 17.37 -12.03 -7.93
C GLY A 73 16.08 -11.88 -8.73
N ILE A 74 15.23 -12.92 -8.75
CA ILE A 74 13.96 -12.91 -9.49
C ILE A 74 13.01 -11.83 -8.95
N PRO A 75 12.76 -11.68 -7.63
CA PRO A 75 11.92 -10.62 -7.11
C PRO A 75 12.41 -9.22 -7.50
N VAL A 76 13.72 -8.96 -7.43
CA VAL A 76 14.30 -7.67 -7.84
C VAL A 76 14.11 -7.44 -9.33
N LEU A 77 14.37 -8.45 -10.17
CA LEU A 77 14.19 -8.34 -11.62
C LEU A 77 12.73 -8.04 -11.99
N VAL A 78 11.77 -8.74 -11.36
CA VAL A 78 10.34 -8.51 -11.55
C VAL A 78 9.97 -7.09 -11.12
N MET A 79 10.45 -6.62 -9.97
CA MET A 79 10.21 -5.26 -9.50
C MET A 79 10.74 -4.22 -10.49
N VAL A 80 12.00 -4.34 -10.92
CA VAL A 80 12.63 -3.43 -11.89
C VAL A 80 11.87 -3.42 -13.21
N TYR A 81 11.46 -4.59 -13.71
CA TYR A 81 10.68 -4.70 -14.95
C TYR A 81 9.31 -4.04 -14.82
N CYS A 82 8.54 -4.39 -13.79
CA CYS A 82 7.18 -3.87 -13.58
C CYS A 82 7.19 -2.34 -13.40
N TYR A 83 8.10 -1.81 -12.56
CA TYR A 83 8.20 -0.38 -12.32
C TYR A 83 8.83 0.38 -13.49
N GLY A 84 9.80 -0.21 -14.19
CA GLY A 84 10.35 0.34 -15.42
C GLY A 84 9.28 0.52 -16.49
N ARG A 85 8.44 -0.51 -16.71
CA ARG A 85 7.30 -0.42 -17.64
C ARG A 85 6.28 0.63 -17.22
N LEU A 86 5.98 0.73 -15.93
CA LEU A 86 5.08 1.75 -15.42
C LEU A 86 5.65 3.16 -15.67
N LEU A 87 6.94 3.39 -15.40
CA LEU A 87 7.60 4.67 -15.69
C LEU A 87 7.56 5.02 -17.17
N CYS A 88 7.82 4.05 -18.05
CA CYS A 88 7.75 4.23 -19.51
C CYS A 88 6.33 4.58 -19.97
N ALA A 89 5.31 3.84 -19.52
CA ALA A 89 3.92 4.09 -19.86
C ALA A 89 3.47 5.50 -19.41
N VAL A 90 3.84 5.88 -18.19
CA VAL A 90 3.47 7.18 -17.62
C VAL A 90 4.24 8.33 -18.28
N LYS A 91 5.50 8.12 -18.73
CA LYS A 91 6.23 9.11 -19.54
C LYS A 91 5.58 9.32 -20.91
N GLN A 92 5.14 8.25 -21.57
CA GLN A 92 4.52 8.31 -22.91
C GLN A 92 3.21 9.11 -22.88
N VAL A 93 2.30 8.79 -21.96
CA VAL A 93 1.04 9.53 -21.76
C VAL A 93 1.30 10.94 -21.23
N GLY A 94 2.43 11.10 -20.53
CA GLY A 94 2.80 12.29 -19.82
C GLY A 94 3.27 13.47 -20.63
N ARG A 95 3.68 13.25 -21.89
CA ARG A 95 3.93 14.31 -22.88
C ARG A 95 2.63 15.03 -23.28
N ILE A 96 1.47 14.44 -23.01
CA ILE A 96 0.18 14.89 -23.56
C ILE A 96 -0.74 15.51 -22.48
N ARG A 97 -0.75 15.00 -21.24
CA ARG A 97 -1.57 15.55 -20.13
C ARG A 97 -0.87 15.49 -18.76
N LYS A 98 -0.92 16.59 -18.00
CA LYS A 98 -0.52 16.66 -16.58
C LYS A 98 -1.77 16.65 -15.69
N THR A 99 -2.16 15.49 -15.16
CA THR A 99 -3.31 15.34 -14.25
C THR A 99 -2.85 15.20 -12.79
N ALA A 100 -3.66 15.67 -11.82
CA ALA A 100 -3.37 15.50 -10.39
C ALA A 100 -3.31 14.01 -9.96
N ALA A 101 -4.14 13.16 -10.58
CA ALA A 101 -4.11 11.70 -10.39
C ALA A 101 -2.72 11.10 -10.71
N ARG A 102 -2.05 11.59 -11.75
CA ARG A 102 -0.72 11.14 -12.15
C ARG A 102 0.36 11.48 -11.13
N ARG A 103 0.31 12.67 -10.49
CA ARG A 103 1.23 13.01 -9.40
C ARG A 103 1.08 12.03 -8.23
N ARG A 104 -0.14 11.62 -7.91
CA ARG A 104 -0.42 10.63 -6.87
C ARG A 104 0.15 9.25 -7.23
N GLU A 105 -0.01 8.79 -8.46
CA GLU A 105 0.58 7.54 -8.94
C GLU A 105 2.11 7.56 -8.88
N TYR A 106 2.76 8.65 -9.31
CA TYR A 106 4.21 8.83 -9.18
C TYR A 106 4.67 8.81 -7.74
N HIS A 107 3.91 9.43 -6.84
CA HIS A 107 4.24 9.46 -5.43
C HIS A 107 4.19 8.07 -4.81
N ILE A 108 3.13 7.29 -5.10
CA ILE A 108 3.02 5.88 -4.68
C ILE A 108 4.17 5.06 -5.26
N LEU A 109 4.48 5.22 -6.54
CA LEU A 109 5.59 4.54 -7.18
C LEU A 109 6.93 4.90 -6.54
N PHE A 110 7.16 6.18 -6.26
CA PHE A 110 8.37 6.66 -5.60
C PHE A 110 8.51 6.04 -4.21
N MET A 111 7.42 6.00 -3.42
CA MET A 111 7.41 5.28 -2.15
C MET A 111 7.85 3.84 -2.29
N VAL A 112 7.27 3.09 -3.23
CA VAL A 112 7.60 1.67 -3.38
C VAL A 112 9.03 1.48 -3.86
N ILE A 113 9.53 2.31 -4.78
CA ILE A 113 10.94 2.29 -5.20
C ILE A 113 11.86 2.58 -4.01
N THR A 114 11.52 3.56 -3.16
CA THR A 114 12.28 3.86 -1.94
C THR A 114 12.32 2.65 -1.01
N THR A 115 11.19 1.97 -0.80
CA THR A 115 11.14 0.72 -0.01
C THR A 115 12.06 -0.35 -0.57
N VAL A 116 12.05 -0.57 -1.88
CA VAL A 116 12.91 -1.57 -2.55
C VAL A 116 14.38 -1.22 -2.41
N VAL A 117 14.76 0.04 -2.65
CA VAL A 117 16.15 0.50 -2.51
C VAL A 117 16.63 0.32 -1.07
N CYS A 118 15.85 0.75 -0.08
CA CYS A 118 16.20 0.57 1.32
C CYS A 118 16.32 -0.91 1.71
N TYR A 119 15.41 -1.76 1.24
CA TYR A 119 15.48 -3.21 1.44
C TYR A 119 16.80 -3.77 0.89
N LEU A 120 17.16 -3.43 -0.35
CA LEU A 120 18.42 -3.86 -0.95
C LEU A 120 19.63 -3.33 -0.20
N LEU A 121 19.65 -2.06 0.20
CA LEU A 121 20.74 -1.50 0.99
C LEU A 121 20.93 -2.22 2.34
N CYS A 122 19.83 -2.70 2.95
CA CYS A 122 19.92 -3.45 4.19
C CYS A 122 20.40 -4.89 3.97
N TRP A 123 19.95 -5.55 2.90
CA TRP A 123 20.19 -6.97 2.64
C TRP A 123 21.48 -7.26 1.87
N MET A 124 21.94 -6.34 1.01
CA MET A 124 23.11 -6.56 0.16
C MET A 124 24.40 -6.79 0.96
N PRO A 125 24.72 -6.05 2.03
CA PRO A 125 25.91 -6.32 2.84
C PRO A 125 25.89 -7.74 3.43
N TYR A 126 24.73 -8.17 3.93
CA TYR A 126 24.56 -9.52 4.47
C TYR A 126 24.72 -10.58 3.38
N GLY A 127 24.12 -10.35 2.20
CA GLY A 127 24.23 -11.23 1.06
C GLY A 127 25.68 -11.41 0.58
N VAL A 128 26.45 -10.33 0.51
CA VAL A 128 27.87 -10.37 0.16
C VAL A 128 28.67 -11.21 1.16
N VAL A 129 28.45 -11.00 2.46
CA VAL A 129 29.14 -11.77 3.51
C VAL A 129 28.74 -13.25 3.48
N ALA A 130 27.46 -13.56 3.26
CA ALA A 130 26.99 -14.93 3.11
C ALA A 130 27.63 -15.63 1.90
N MET A 131 27.73 -14.97 0.75
CA MET A 131 28.42 -15.50 -0.43
C MET A 131 29.92 -15.68 -0.20
N MET A 132 30.58 -14.72 0.47
CA MET A 132 31.97 -14.86 0.87
C MET A 132 32.19 -16.00 1.86
N ALA A 133 31.24 -16.25 2.77
CA ALA A 133 31.31 -17.38 3.71
C ALA A 133 31.13 -18.73 3.01
N THR A 134 30.30 -18.77 1.97
CA THR A 134 29.95 -19.99 1.22
C THR A 134 31.03 -20.38 0.21
N PHE A 135 31.62 -19.40 -0.49
CA PHE A 135 32.57 -19.65 -1.59
C PHE A 135 33.99 -19.15 -1.33
N GLY A 136 34.19 -18.34 -0.29
CA GLY A 136 35.49 -17.78 0.06
C GLY A 136 36.35 -18.76 0.88
N ARG A 137 37.58 -18.33 1.18
CA ARG A 137 38.48 -19.15 2.01
C ARG A 137 38.03 -19.12 3.48
N PRO A 138 38.11 -20.25 4.20
CA PRO A 138 37.84 -20.28 5.64
C PRO A 138 38.76 -19.29 6.39
N GLY A 139 38.20 -18.56 7.37
CA GLY A 139 38.97 -17.66 8.23
C GLY A 139 39.11 -16.20 7.77
N ILE A 140 38.49 -15.80 6.65
CA ILE A 140 38.53 -14.39 6.17
C ILE A 140 37.52 -13.50 6.91
N ILE A 141 36.46 -14.06 7.47
CA ILE A 141 35.33 -13.28 8.02
C ILE A 141 35.53 -13.07 9.52
N THR A 142 35.73 -11.82 9.91
CA THR A 142 35.77 -11.42 11.32
C THR A 142 34.35 -11.42 11.94
N PRO A 143 34.21 -11.57 13.26
CA PRO A 143 32.90 -11.50 13.92
C PRO A 143 32.15 -10.18 13.66
N ILE A 144 32.87 -9.04 13.60
CA ILE A 144 32.25 -7.74 13.30
C ILE A 144 31.72 -7.69 11.86
N ALA A 145 32.48 -8.24 10.91
CA ALA A 145 32.11 -8.30 9.50
C ALA A 145 30.88 -9.20 9.24
N SER A 146 30.49 -10.07 10.18
CA SER A 146 29.28 -10.89 10.09
C SER A 146 28.11 -10.30 10.88
N VAL A 147 28.35 -9.76 12.08
CA VAL A 147 27.29 -9.24 12.96
C VAL A 147 26.64 -7.97 12.40
N VAL A 148 27.44 -6.98 11.97
CA VAL A 148 26.89 -5.68 11.53
C VAL A 148 25.95 -5.84 10.32
N PRO A 149 26.35 -6.57 9.25
CA PRO A 149 25.46 -6.81 8.11
C PRO A 149 24.21 -7.62 8.48
N SER A 150 24.34 -8.60 9.38
CA SER A 150 23.21 -9.40 9.86
C SER A 150 22.18 -8.55 10.61
N LEU A 151 22.63 -7.68 11.52
CA LEU A 151 21.75 -6.75 12.24
C LEU A 151 21.06 -5.77 11.29
N LEU A 152 21.81 -5.24 10.32
CA LEU A 152 21.26 -4.34 9.32
C LEU A 152 20.14 -5.02 8.51
N ALA A 153 20.36 -6.25 8.03
CA ALA A 153 19.35 -7.02 7.33
C ALA A 153 18.08 -7.25 8.18
N LYS A 154 18.23 -7.61 9.47
CA LYS A 154 17.08 -7.82 10.38
C LYS A 154 16.31 -6.51 10.64
N SER A 155 17.00 -5.38 10.73
CA SER A 155 16.40 -4.06 10.95
C SER A 155 15.57 -3.54 9.76
N SER A 156 15.70 -4.15 8.57
CA SER A 156 14.98 -3.70 7.35
C SER A 156 13.47 -3.71 7.52
N THR A 157 12.94 -4.56 8.40
CA THR A 157 11.51 -4.66 8.72
C THR A 157 10.95 -3.36 9.32
N VAL A 158 11.76 -2.61 10.07
CA VAL A 158 11.38 -1.33 10.70
C VAL A 158 11.36 -0.18 9.69
N ILE A 159 12.20 -0.27 8.65
CA ILE A 159 12.29 0.77 7.61
C ILE A 159 10.98 0.89 6.81
N ASN A 160 10.27 -0.23 6.61
CA ASN A 160 9.02 -0.23 5.84
C ASN A 160 7.95 0.70 6.46
N PRO A 161 7.51 0.52 7.73
CA PRO A 161 6.61 1.47 8.39
C PRO A 161 7.10 2.92 8.38
N VAL A 162 8.39 3.17 8.62
CA VAL A 162 8.96 4.53 8.62
C VAL A 162 8.76 5.20 7.26
N ILE A 163 9.05 4.49 6.18
CA ILE A 163 8.80 4.99 4.81
C ILE A 163 7.32 5.29 4.61
N TYR A 164 6.42 4.38 5.02
CA TYR A 164 4.98 4.60 4.85
C TYR A 164 4.46 5.80 5.66
N ILE A 165 4.93 5.97 6.89
CA ILE A 165 4.53 7.10 7.76
C ILE A 165 5.06 8.41 7.20
N LEU A 166 6.32 8.49 6.78
CA LEU A 166 6.92 9.74 6.31
C LEU A 166 6.46 10.13 4.90
N MET A 167 6.22 9.14 4.04
CA MET A 167 5.98 9.36 2.62
C MET A 167 4.53 9.12 2.21
N ASN A 168 3.61 8.74 3.10
CA ASN A 168 2.18 8.70 2.78
C ASN A 168 1.35 9.52 3.77
N ASN A 169 0.88 10.67 3.29
CA ASN A 169 0.05 11.59 4.08
C ASN A 169 -1.18 10.95 4.72
N GLN A 170 -1.77 9.89 4.13
CA GLN A 170 -2.89 9.19 4.76
C GLN A 170 -2.44 8.35 5.95
N PHE A 171 -1.35 7.60 5.81
CA PHE A 171 -0.76 6.82 6.90
C PHE A 171 -0.23 7.73 8.01
N TYR A 172 0.43 8.83 7.65
CA TYR A 172 0.88 9.85 8.59
C TYR A 172 -0.25 10.41 9.45
N ARG A 173 -1.39 10.75 8.83
CA ARG A 173 -2.57 11.26 9.56
C ARG A 173 -3.16 10.21 10.51
N CYS A 174 -3.31 8.97 10.07
CA CYS A 174 -3.78 7.90 10.95
C CYS A 174 -2.80 7.64 12.11
N PHE A 175 -1.49 7.67 11.84
CA PHE A 175 -0.45 7.57 12.86
C PHE A 175 -0.56 8.68 13.90
N LEU A 176 -0.76 9.94 13.47
CA LEU A 176 -0.98 11.05 14.41
C LEU A 176 -2.26 10.90 15.25
N ILE A 177 -3.32 10.31 14.70
CA ILE A 177 -4.56 10.01 15.45
C ILE A 177 -4.34 8.89 16.49
N LEU A 178 -3.47 7.92 16.20
CA LEU A 178 -3.12 6.86 17.16
C LEU A 178 -2.30 7.40 18.34
N PHE A 179 -1.42 8.39 18.10
CA PHE A 179 -0.55 8.97 19.15
C PHE A 179 -1.19 10.15 19.89
N HIS A 180 -2.00 10.94 19.20
CA HIS A 180 -2.89 11.88 19.86
C HIS A 180 -4.24 11.20 19.99
N CYS A 181 -4.48 10.51 21.12
CA CYS A 181 -5.82 10.25 21.63
C CYS A 181 -6.53 11.59 21.86
N LYS A 182 -6.89 12.28 20.77
CA LYS A 182 -7.88 13.33 20.84
C LYS A 182 -9.18 12.58 21.01
N HIS A 183 -9.75 12.70 22.21
CA HIS A 183 -11.13 12.34 22.49
C HIS A 183 -11.99 13.04 21.45
N SER A 184 -12.27 12.37 20.34
CA SER A 184 -13.35 12.78 19.46
C SER A 184 -14.62 12.38 20.20
N SER A 185 -15.11 13.32 21.00
CA SER A 185 -16.54 13.46 21.21
C SER A 185 -17.18 13.35 19.82
N LEU A 186 -17.84 12.22 19.59
CA LEU A 186 -18.86 12.07 18.57
C LEU A 186 -20.02 12.99 18.97
N GLU A 187 -19.80 14.30 18.85
CA GLU A 187 -20.89 15.25 18.81
C GLU A 187 -21.47 15.18 17.39
N ASN A 188 -22.72 14.73 17.33
CA ASN A 188 -23.58 14.79 16.16
C ASN A 188 -23.43 16.15 15.45
N GLY A 189 -22.83 16.15 14.27
CA GLY A 189 -22.72 17.36 13.45
C GLY A 189 -22.34 17.00 12.03
N GLN A 190 -23.32 17.10 11.13
CA GLN A 190 -23.26 16.82 9.70
C GLN A 190 -21.97 17.33 9.02
N ALA A 191 -21.13 16.41 8.57
CA ALA A 191 -20.18 16.68 7.48
C ALA A 191 -20.90 16.48 6.14
N SER A 192 -21.86 17.35 5.82
CA SER A 192 -22.38 17.50 4.46
C SER A 192 -21.39 18.35 3.66
N MET A 193 -20.60 17.72 2.80
CA MET A 193 -19.91 18.40 1.69
C MET A 193 -20.94 19.14 0.82
N PRO A 194 -20.76 20.42 0.47
CA PRO A 194 -21.68 21.10 -0.44
C PRO A 194 -21.34 20.67 -1.88
N SER A 195 -22.04 19.67 -2.40
CA SER A 195 -22.12 19.46 -3.84
C SER A 195 -23.06 20.52 -4.39
N ARG A 196 -22.52 21.53 -5.08
CA ARG A 196 -23.32 22.43 -5.94
C ARG A 196 -23.94 21.57 -7.04
N THR A 197 -25.18 21.15 -6.82
CA THR A 197 -26.03 20.62 -7.88
C THR A 197 -27.33 21.41 -7.81
N THR A 198 -27.46 22.34 -8.76
CA THR A 198 -28.69 23.06 -9.07
C THR A 198 -29.78 22.04 -9.38
N GLY A 199 -30.58 21.71 -8.37
CA GLY A 199 -31.78 20.89 -8.53
C GLY A 199 -32.90 21.76 -9.07
N ILE A 200 -33.14 21.71 -10.38
CA ILE A 200 -34.39 22.20 -10.96
C ILE A 200 -35.49 21.22 -10.53
N GLN A 201 -36.32 21.63 -9.59
CA GLN A 201 -37.53 20.90 -9.21
C GLN A 201 -38.59 21.07 -10.31
N LEU A 202 -38.70 20.07 -11.18
CA LEU A 202 -39.86 19.95 -12.07
C LEU A 202 -40.96 19.14 -11.36
N ASN A 203 -41.97 19.88 -10.93
CA ASN A 203 -43.20 19.39 -10.31
C ASN A 203 -43.92 18.43 -11.26
N ARG A 204 -43.91 17.12 -10.98
CA ARG A 204 -44.64 16.13 -11.78
C ARG A 204 -46.06 15.96 -11.23
N ARG A 205 -47.02 16.66 -11.84
CA ARG A 205 -48.46 16.38 -11.69
C ARG A 205 -48.75 14.93 -12.10
N ALA A 206 -49.31 14.17 -11.18
CA ALA A 206 -49.94 12.89 -11.45
C ALA A 206 -51.16 13.13 -12.37
N TYR A 207 -51.21 12.42 -13.49
CA TYR A 207 -52.38 12.35 -14.36
C TYR A 207 -53.26 11.22 -13.83
N SER A 208 -54.40 11.57 -13.22
CA SER A 208 -55.50 10.64 -12.96
C SER A 208 -56.69 11.13 -13.78
N ASN A 209 -57.23 10.27 -14.65
CA ASN A 209 -58.38 10.58 -15.49
C ASN A 209 -59.66 10.55 -14.64
N THR A 210 -60.37 11.67 -14.54
CA THR A 210 -61.81 11.67 -14.26
C THR A 210 -62.51 12.85 -14.95
N VAL A 211 -63.69 12.50 -15.48
CA VAL A 211 -64.66 13.15 -16.35
C VAL A 211 -65.22 14.52 -15.90
N ALA A 212 -65.47 15.38 -16.90
CA ALA A 212 -66.47 16.48 -17.07
C ALA A 212 -66.60 17.65 -16.07
N GLY A 213 -66.68 18.88 -16.62
CA GLY A 213 -67.43 20.00 -16.02
C GLY A 213 -66.86 21.42 -16.20
N ASN A 214 -67.39 22.15 -17.19
CA ASN A 214 -67.68 23.61 -17.29
C ASN A 214 -66.78 24.73 -16.70
N ALA A 215 -66.33 25.62 -17.60
CA ALA A 215 -66.27 27.11 -17.59
C ALA A 215 -65.44 27.94 -16.53
N PRO A 216 -64.89 29.15 -16.91
CA PRO A 216 -63.99 30.04 -16.12
C PRO A 216 -64.77 31.25 -15.51
N PRO A 217 -64.22 32.42 -15.03
CA PRO A 217 -62.85 32.97 -14.88
C PRO A 217 -62.57 33.75 -13.53
N SER A 218 -61.44 34.50 -13.45
CA SER A 218 -61.29 35.86 -12.83
C SER A 218 -60.39 36.11 -11.57
N ILE A 219 -59.49 37.13 -11.73
CA ILE A 219 -59.11 38.29 -10.87
C ILE A 219 -58.32 38.14 -9.55
N GLY A 220 -57.09 38.71 -9.56
CA GLY A 220 -56.53 39.76 -8.66
C GLY A 220 -56.48 39.59 -7.13
N LEU A 221 -55.30 39.83 -6.51
CA LEU A 221 -55.03 41.01 -5.66
C LEU A 221 -53.59 41.01 -5.06
N GLN A 222 -53.03 42.21 -4.92
CA GLN A 222 -51.86 42.59 -4.12
C GLN A 222 -52.09 42.41 -2.61
N ASN A 223 -51.01 42.31 -1.82
CA ASN A 223 -50.79 43.21 -0.66
C ASN A 223 -49.41 43.03 0.00
N GLU A 224 -48.75 44.17 0.21
CA GLU A 224 -47.60 44.41 1.09
C GLU A 224 -47.99 44.31 2.58
N CYS A 225 -47.02 44.03 3.48
CA CYS A 225 -46.80 44.85 4.71
C CYS A 225 -45.61 44.35 5.58
N SER A 226 -44.66 45.26 5.79
CA SER A 226 -44.12 45.74 7.08
C SER A 226 -43.46 44.81 8.12
N THR A 227 -42.26 45.25 8.51
CA THR A 227 -41.47 44.93 9.71
C THR A 227 -42.16 45.37 11.02
N PRO A 228 -41.70 44.82 12.17
CA PRO A 228 -41.39 45.68 13.31
C PRO A 228 -40.04 45.35 13.99
N VAL A 229 -39.50 46.35 14.70
CA VAL A 229 -38.26 46.33 15.50
C VAL A 229 -38.59 46.48 17.00
N ARG A 230 -37.87 45.73 17.84
CA ARG A 230 -37.61 45.83 19.32
C ARG A 230 -38.75 45.50 20.31
N PRO A 231 -38.50 45.38 21.65
CA PRO A 231 -37.31 45.66 22.51
C PRO A 231 -36.83 44.44 23.36
N GLU A 232 -35.76 44.40 24.17
CA GLU A 232 -34.77 45.32 24.78
C GLU A 232 -33.34 44.78 24.59
#